data_AF-A0A955DT83-F1
#
_entry.id   AF-A0A955DT83-F1
#
_cell.length_a   1.000
_cell.length_b   1.000
_cell.length_c   1.000
_cell.angle_alpha   90.00
_cell.angle_beta   90.00
_cell.angle_gamma   90.00
#
_symmetry.space_group_name_H-M   'P 1'
#
loop_
_entity.id
_entity.type
_entity.pdbx_description
1 polymer ?
#
loop_
_entity_poly.entity_id
_entity_poly.type
_entity_poly.pdbx_seq_one_letter_code
_entity_poly.pdbx_strand_id
1 'polypeptide(L)'
;MNTLNRLVLVAILSLSVPALAQTGVSDDRVSLPEGPGSIEGIGDNADIDPNMGMMRYSVPIRVPGGFPGMSPSLTLSYSSAGSTSIVGMGWSMETPSIERLTLRGVPVYDAD
;
A
#
# COMPACT_ATOMS: atom_id res chain seq x y z
N MET A 1 6.86 -22.37 72.59
CA MET A 1 6.32 -21.49 71.53
C MET A 1 6.82 -21.92 70.15
N ASN A 2 6.87 -23.23 69.83
CA ASN A 2 7.75 -23.74 68.75
C ASN A 2 7.01 -24.52 67.65
N THR A 3 5.70 -24.76 67.82
CA THR A 3 4.84 -25.45 66.86
C THR A 3 4.19 -24.50 65.86
N LEU A 4 3.90 -23.27 66.27
CA LEU A 4 3.32 -22.24 65.41
C LEU A 4 4.30 -21.80 64.30
N ASN A 5 5.57 -21.56 64.65
CA ASN A 5 6.61 -21.22 63.66
C ASN A 5 6.88 -22.33 62.65
N ARG A 6 6.69 -23.60 63.04
CA ARG A 6 6.85 -24.75 62.13
C ARG A 6 5.73 -24.84 61.10
N LEU A 7 4.50 -24.52 61.49
CA LEU A 7 3.35 -24.47 60.56
C LEU A 7 3.47 -23.32 59.56
N VAL A 8 3.94 -22.15 60.00
CA VAL A 8 4.17 -21.00 59.13
C VAL A 8 5.28 -21.30 58.10
N LEU A 9 6.36 -21.97 58.52
CA LEU A 9 7.46 -22.32 57.60
C LEU A 9 7.03 -23.33 56.52
N VAL A 10 6.20 -24.32 56.88
CA VAL A 10 5.69 -25.33 55.92
C VAL A 10 4.71 -24.71 54.93
N ALA A 11 3.86 -23.78 55.38
CA ALA A 11 2.91 -23.09 54.50
C ALA A 11 3.61 -22.21 53.44
N ILE A 12 4.76 -21.64 53.76
CA ILE A 12 5.54 -20.80 52.84
C ILE A 12 6.29 -21.66 51.80
N LEU A 13 6.69 -22.88 52.16
CA LEU A 13 7.39 -23.81 51.26
C LEU A 13 6.46 -24.54 50.25
N SER A 14 5.15 -24.54 50.46
CA SER A 14 4.17 -25.17 49.55
C SER A 14 3.65 -24.26 48.43
N LEU A 15 4.03 -22.98 48.39
CA LEU A 15 3.64 -22.05 47.33
C LEU A 15 4.70 -22.04 46.21
N SER A 16 4.88 -23.18 45.53
CA SER A 16 5.68 -23.22 44.30
C SER A 16 4.84 -22.62 43.16
N VAL A 17 5.11 -21.36 42.82
CA VAL A 17 4.58 -20.75 41.60
C VAL A 17 5.15 -21.51 40.41
N PRO A 18 4.34 -22.13 39.53
CA PRO A 18 4.86 -22.69 38.29
C PRO A 18 5.38 -21.53 37.43
N ALA A 19 6.68 -21.52 37.15
CA ALA A 19 7.25 -20.62 36.16
C ALA A 19 6.72 -21.05 34.78
N LEU A 20 5.72 -20.34 34.27
CA LEU A 20 5.32 -20.47 32.87
C LEU A 20 6.46 -19.93 32.01
N ALA A 21 7.27 -20.82 31.47
CA ALA A 21 8.27 -20.50 30.45
C ALA A 21 7.53 -20.16 29.15
N GLN A 22 7.04 -18.92 29.06
CA GLN A 22 6.47 -18.39 27.82
C GLN A 22 7.64 -17.97 26.95
N THR A 23 8.16 -18.89 26.11
CA THR A 23 9.08 -18.52 25.04
C THR A 23 8.34 -17.51 24.17
N GLY A 24 8.83 -16.26 24.11
CA GLY A 24 8.18 -15.11 23.48
C GLY A 24 8.03 -15.18 21.95
N VAL A 25 7.85 -16.38 21.41
CA VAL A 25 7.61 -16.67 20.00
C VAL A 25 6.20 -17.26 19.91
N SER A 26 5.23 -16.43 19.57
CA SER A 26 3.91 -16.92 19.15
C SER A 26 4.06 -17.58 17.78
N ASP A 27 3.45 -18.74 17.59
CA ASP A 27 3.38 -19.46 16.30
C ASP A 27 2.70 -18.59 15.20
N ASP A 28 1.92 -17.58 15.60
CA ASP A 28 1.26 -16.60 14.73
C ASP A 28 2.21 -15.66 13.94
N ARG A 29 3.53 -15.67 14.18
CA ARG A 29 4.43 -14.72 13.50
C ARG A 29 4.87 -15.15 12.10
N VAL A 30 4.60 -16.40 11.70
CA VAL A 30 4.98 -16.94 10.40
C VAL A 30 3.79 -17.65 9.76
N SER A 31 2.79 -16.87 9.32
CA SER A 31 1.82 -17.36 8.36
C SER A 31 2.48 -17.42 6.98
N LEU A 32 2.36 -18.56 6.30
CA LEU A 32 2.59 -18.57 4.87
C LEU A 32 1.50 -17.72 4.22
N PRO A 33 1.84 -16.87 3.22
CA PRO A 33 0.81 -16.16 2.48
C PRO A 33 -0.12 -17.19 1.85
N GLU A 34 -1.41 -17.10 2.15
CA GLU A 34 -2.43 -17.84 1.40
C GLU A 34 -2.33 -17.38 -0.06
N GLY A 35 -1.89 -18.30 -0.93
CA GLY A 35 -1.79 -18.01 -2.36
C GLY A 35 -3.18 -17.83 -2.94
N PRO A 36 -3.51 -16.69 -3.57
CA PRO A 36 -4.79 -16.56 -4.26
C PRO A 36 -4.86 -17.56 -5.42
N GLY A 37 -5.97 -18.29 -5.50
CA GLY A 37 -6.25 -19.27 -6.57
C GLY A 37 -6.75 -18.66 -7.88
N SER A 38 -6.81 -17.33 -7.98
CA SER A 38 -7.22 -16.60 -9.18
C SER A 38 -6.03 -15.85 -9.80
N ILE A 39 -5.83 -16.05 -11.11
CA ILE A 39 -5.00 -15.17 -11.93
C ILE A 39 -5.94 -14.06 -12.40
N GLU A 40 -5.95 -12.92 -11.71
CA GLU A 40 -6.63 -11.73 -12.21
C GLU A 40 -5.89 -11.20 -13.44
N GLY A 41 -6.62 -10.98 -14.53
CA GLY A 41 -6.07 -10.49 -15.79
C GLY A 41 -5.93 -8.97 -15.80
N ILE A 42 -5.02 -8.46 -16.63
CA ILE A 42 -4.86 -7.02 -16.89
C ILE A 42 -6.02 -6.43 -17.75
N GLY A 43 -7.00 -7.25 -18.13
CA GLY A 43 -7.91 -7.00 -19.26
C GLY A 43 -9.17 -6.17 -18.97
N ASP A 44 -9.58 -5.99 -17.72
CA ASP A 44 -10.91 -5.45 -17.40
C ASP A 44 -11.00 -3.90 -17.35
N ASN A 45 -9.91 -3.18 -17.65
CA ASN A 45 -9.83 -1.72 -17.50
C ASN A 45 -10.07 -0.95 -18.81
N ALA A 46 -10.60 -1.59 -19.86
CA ALA A 46 -10.92 -0.93 -21.12
C ALA A 46 -12.32 -0.32 -21.06
N ASP A 47 -12.42 0.96 -21.38
CA ASP A 47 -13.68 1.72 -21.39
C ASP A 47 -13.75 2.62 -22.63
N ILE A 48 -14.94 3.11 -22.96
CA ILE A 48 -15.18 4.02 -24.07
C ILE A 48 -15.77 5.31 -23.51
N ASP A 49 -15.16 6.45 -23.84
CA ASP A 49 -15.78 7.76 -23.59
C ASP A 49 -17.01 7.89 -24.52
N PRO A 50 -18.24 7.85 -24.00
CA PRO A 50 -19.44 7.81 -24.84
C PRO A 50 -19.69 9.14 -25.56
N ASN A 51 -19.14 10.25 -25.06
CA ASN A 51 -19.34 11.57 -25.65
C ASN A 51 -18.35 11.85 -26.77
N MET A 52 -17.11 11.38 -26.61
CA MET A 52 -16.02 11.62 -27.57
C MET A 52 -15.74 10.42 -28.49
N GLY A 53 -16.29 9.24 -28.19
CA GLY A 53 -16.02 8.00 -28.92
C GLY A 53 -14.60 7.47 -28.77
N MET A 54 -13.88 7.90 -27.71
CA MET A 54 -12.48 7.55 -27.51
C MET A 54 -12.34 6.30 -26.65
N MET A 55 -11.50 5.37 -27.08
CA MET A 55 -11.12 4.22 -26.24
C MET A 55 -10.16 4.70 -25.15
N ARG A 56 -10.41 4.26 -23.92
CA ARG A 56 -9.56 4.48 -22.75
C ARG A 56 -9.14 3.14 -22.17
N TYR A 57 -7.92 3.08 -21.64
CA TYR A 57 -7.44 1.89 -20.95
C TYR A 57 -6.44 2.31 -19.85
N SER A 58 -6.47 1.65 -18.69
CA SER A 58 -5.64 2.04 -17.55
C SER A 58 -4.92 0.85 -16.93
N VAL A 59 -3.64 1.03 -16.62
CA VAL A 59 -2.80 0.05 -15.92
C VAL A 59 -2.25 0.68 -14.65
N PRO A 60 -2.79 0.32 -13.46
CA PRO A 60 -2.28 0.84 -12.19
C PRO A 60 -0.90 0.26 -11.89
N ILE A 61 0.01 1.10 -11.40
CA ILE A 61 1.35 0.68 -11.00
C ILE A 61 1.35 0.45 -9.49
N ARG A 62 1.56 -0.81 -9.09
CA ARG A 62 1.70 -1.17 -7.67
C ARG A 62 3.03 -0.65 -7.15
N VAL A 63 2.96 0.25 -6.17
CA VAL A 63 4.12 0.77 -5.46
C VAL A 63 4.14 0.24 -4.03
N PRO A 64 5.32 0.00 -3.44
CA PRO A 64 5.44 -0.32 -2.02
C PRO A 64 4.83 0.79 -1.15
N GLY A 65 4.34 0.43 0.03
CA GLY A 65 3.93 1.41 1.03
C GLY A 65 5.13 2.28 1.44
N GLY A 66 5.00 3.59 1.31
CA GLY A 66 6.05 4.51 1.75
C GLY A 66 6.00 4.80 3.25
N PHE A 67 6.95 5.62 3.71
CA PHE A 67 7.00 6.07 5.10
C PHE A 67 5.76 6.94 5.43
N PRO A 68 5.44 7.10 6.71
CA PRO A 68 4.16 6.72 7.34
C PRO A 68 2.96 6.41 6.41
N GLY A 69 3.06 5.40 5.54
CA GLY A 69 1.94 4.98 4.68
C GLY A 69 1.67 5.90 3.48
N MET A 70 2.54 6.88 3.21
CA MET A 70 2.41 7.77 2.06
C MET A 70 3.03 7.13 0.83
N SER A 71 2.22 6.80 -0.17
CA SER A 71 2.68 6.28 -1.46
C SER A 71 2.08 7.11 -2.61
N PRO A 72 2.80 7.24 -3.74
CA PRO A 72 2.24 7.89 -4.92
C PRO A 72 1.19 6.99 -5.57
N SER A 73 0.12 7.59 -6.10
CA SER A 73 -0.79 6.90 -7.00
C SER A 73 -0.26 7.08 -8.42
N LEU A 74 0.18 5.99 -9.05
CA LEU A 74 0.73 5.99 -10.40
C LEU A 74 -0.11 5.06 -11.29
N THR A 75 -0.51 5.57 -12.45
CA THR A 75 -1.28 4.84 -13.45
C THR A 75 -0.75 5.18 -14.83
N LEU A 76 -0.57 4.16 -15.65
CA LEU A 76 -0.35 4.33 -17.07
C LEU A 76 -1.71 4.35 -17.77
N SER A 77 -2.04 5.49 -18.39
CA SER A 77 -3.32 5.75 -19.02
C SER A 77 -3.17 5.77 -20.53
N TYR A 78 -4.04 5.08 -21.26
CA TYR A 78 -4.14 5.11 -22.71
C TYR A 78 -5.41 5.84 -23.15
N SER A 79 -5.30 6.63 -24.21
CA SER A 79 -6.42 7.17 -24.97
C SER A 79 -6.15 7.06 -26.47
N SER A 80 -7.13 6.62 -27.25
CA SER A 80 -7.03 6.58 -28.71
C SER A 80 -6.87 7.97 -29.36
N ALA A 81 -7.24 9.05 -28.66
CA ALA A 81 -6.98 10.43 -29.07
C ALA A 81 -5.75 11.06 -28.38
N GLY A 82 -5.01 10.27 -27.60
CA GLY A 82 -3.81 10.74 -26.92
C GLY A 82 -2.69 11.08 -27.92
N SER A 83 -1.87 12.06 -27.54
CA SER A 83 -0.71 12.47 -28.34
C SER A 83 0.54 11.63 -27.98
N THR A 84 1.71 12.06 -28.44
CA THR A 84 2.98 11.42 -28.06
C THR A 84 3.42 11.89 -26.68
N SER A 85 3.75 10.96 -25.80
CA SER A 85 4.39 11.25 -24.52
C SER A 85 5.68 10.45 -24.34
N ILE A 86 6.35 10.64 -23.20
CA ILE A 86 7.55 9.87 -22.82
C ILE A 86 7.31 8.36 -22.68
N VAL A 87 6.06 7.95 -22.48
CA VAL A 87 5.66 6.53 -22.35
C VAL A 87 5.04 5.97 -23.63
N GLY A 88 5.04 6.74 -24.72
CA GLY A 88 4.58 6.32 -26.04
C GLY A 88 3.40 7.13 -26.58
N MET A 89 3.00 6.82 -27.81
CA MET A 89 1.82 7.43 -28.45
C MET A 89 0.53 6.91 -27.83
N GLY A 90 -0.40 7.81 -27.54
CA GLY A 90 -1.68 7.48 -26.90
C GLY A 90 -1.57 7.17 -25.42
N TRP A 91 -0.37 6.93 -24.90
CA TRP A 91 -0.10 6.65 -23.51
C TRP A 91 0.31 7.92 -22.76
N SER A 92 -0.05 8.01 -21.49
CA SER A 92 0.40 9.05 -20.57
C SER A 92 0.60 8.47 -19.17
N MET A 93 1.48 9.10 -18.40
CA MET A 93 1.62 8.88 -16.96
C MET A 93 1.56 10.25 -16.30
N GLU A 94 0.39 10.58 -15.75
CA GLU A 94 0.17 11.89 -15.17
C GLU A 94 0.80 11.98 -13.78
N THR A 95 1.42 13.13 -13.52
CA THR A 95 1.93 13.49 -12.19
C THR A 95 1.45 14.91 -11.89
N PRO A 96 1.21 15.27 -10.62
CA PRO A 96 0.79 16.62 -10.28
C PRO A 96 1.80 17.67 -10.76
N SER A 97 1.35 18.63 -11.58
CA SER A 97 2.16 19.72 -12.10
C SER A 97 1.43 21.06 -11.99
N ILE A 98 2.19 22.16 -12.02
CA ILE A 98 1.68 23.52 -12.21
C ILE A 98 2.31 24.05 -13.48
N GLU A 99 1.48 24.43 -14.44
CA GLU A 99 1.89 24.85 -15.78
C GLU A 99 1.25 26.18 -16.17
N ARG A 100 1.93 26.94 -17.03
CA ARG A 100 1.38 28.19 -17.59
C ARG A 100 0.45 27.84 -18.76
N LEU A 101 -0.71 28.49 -18.83
CA LEU A 101 -1.64 28.33 -19.95
C LEU A 101 -1.02 28.84 -21.26
N THR A 102 -0.81 27.95 -22.22
CA THR A 102 -0.25 28.28 -23.55
C THR A 102 -1.29 28.36 -24.65
N LEU A 103 -2.56 28.00 -24.37
CA LEU A 103 -3.64 27.98 -25.35
C LEU A 103 -3.92 29.35 -25.99
N ARG A 104 -3.66 30.45 -25.26
CA ARG A 104 -3.97 31.82 -25.68
C ARG A 104 -2.74 32.63 -26.11
N GLY A 105 -1.58 31.98 -26.25
CA GLY A 105 -0.33 32.64 -26.59
C GLY A 105 0.85 32.11 -25.78
N VAL A 106 2.05 32.54 -26.17
CA VAL A 106 3.29 32.13 -25.51
C VAL A 106 3.47 32.95 -24.23
N PRO A 107 3.83 32.32 -23.08
CA PRO A 107 4.11 33.06 -21.85
C PRO A 107 5.30 34.01 -22.03
N VAL A 108 5.17 35.25 -21.56
CA VAL A 108 6.20 36.29 -21.69
C VAL A 108 7.27 36.20 -20.60
N TYR A 109 6.96 35.55 -19.47
CA TYR A 109 7.86 35.33 -18.33
C TYR A 109 8.40 36.62 -17.68
N ASP A 110 7.57 37.66 -17.64
CA ASP A 110 7.89 38.90 -16.93
C ASP A 110 7.87 38.67 -15.40
N ALA A 111 8.70 39.42 -14.68
CA ALA A 111 8.96 39.26 -13.25
C ALA A 111 8.05 40.12 -12.34
N ASP A 112 7.05 40.79 -12.92
CA ASP A 112 6.20 41.76 -12.23
C ASP A 112 5.32 41.14 -11.13
#